data_AF-A0A964XU31-F1
#
_entry.id   AF-A0A964XU31-F1
#
_cell.length_a   1.000
_cell.length_b   1.000
_cell.length_c   1.000
_cell.angle_alpha   90.00
_cell.angle_beta   90.00
_cell.angle_gamma   90.00
#
_symmetry.space_group_name_H-M   'P 1'
#
loop_
_entity.id
_entity.type
_entity.pdbx_description
1 polymer ?
#
loop_
_entity_poly.entity_id
_entity_poly.type
_entity_poly.pdbx_seq_one_letter_code
_entity_poly.pdbx_strand_id
1 'polypeptide(L)'
;TKALHLAEYWRERLIAGDEAVSDWLQAHPSTDSQQLRALVRQARKDGLPTATEVSQGLAPRHGRAYRELFQLIRAQLNQAEDEDPTAEE
;
A
#
# COMPACT_ATOMS: atom_id res chain seq x y z
N THR A 1 -8.07 10.85 -9.64
CA THR A 1 -9.28 10.10 -9.26
C THR A 1 -9.19 9.75 -7.79
N LYS A 2 -10.29 9.84 -7.04
CA LYS A 2 -10.34 9.70 -5.57
C LYS A 2 -9.66 8.41 -5.06
N ALA A 3 -9.91 7.29 -5.72
CA ALA A 3 -9.29 5.99 -5.41
C ALA A 3 -7.76 5.99 -5.50
N LEU A 4 -7.16 6.74 -6.43
CA LEU A 4 -5.70 6.78 -6.59
C LEU A 4 -5.02 7.52 -5.42
N HIS A 5 -5.60 8.64 -4.95
CA HIS A 5 -5.08 9.37 -3.81
C HIS A 5 -5.26 8.58 -2.51
N LEU A 6 -6.38 7.88 -2.35
CA LEU A 6 -6.63 7.03 -1.19
C LEU A 6 -5.66 5.83 -1.15
N ALA A 7 -5.41 5.21 -2.31
CA ALA A 7 -4.44 4.12 -2.40
C ALA A 7 -3.02 4.56 -2.02
N GLU A 8 -2.64 5.77 -2.45
CA GLU A 8 -1.35 6.37 -2.09
C GLU A 8 -1.24 6.61 -0.58
N TYR A 9 -2.28 7.22 0.01
CA TYR A 9 -2.35 7.48 1.45
C TYR A 9 -2.20 6.19 2.26
N TRP A 10 -2.91 5.13 1.89
CA TRP A 10 -2.82 3.84 2.58
C TRP A 10 -1.44 3.20 2.43
N ARG A 11 -0.82 3.28 1.26
CA ARG A 11 0.53 2.77 1.03
C ARG A 11 1.53 3.41 1.98
N GLU A 12 1.55 4.73 2.05
CA GLU A 12 2.45 5.46 2.94
C GLU A 12 2.21 5.11 4.41
N ARG A 13 0.95 5.06 4.84
CA ARG A 13 0.56 4.69 6.21
C ARG A 13 1.00 3.26 6.56
N LEU A 14 0.80 2.30 5.66
CA LEU A 14 1.21 0.90 5.82
C LEU A 14 2.74 0.77 5.93
N ILE A 15 3.48 1.53 5.14
CA ILE A 15 4.94 1.57 5.21
C ILE A 15 5.42 2.28 6.48
N ALA A 16 4.69 3.26 7.01
CA ALA A 16 5.07 3.99 8.20
C ALA A 16 4.98 3.16 9.49
N GLY A 17 3.99 2.27 9.63
CA GLY A 17 3.81 1.51 10.88
C GLY A 17 2.90 0.29 10.77
N ASP A 18 3.06 -0.64 11.71
CA ASP A 18 2.28 -1.90 11.74
C ASP A 18 0.84 -1.69 12.23
N GLU A 19 0.56 -0.59 12.94
CA GLU A 19 -0.80 -0.19 13.33
C GLU A 19 -1.71 -0.04 12.09
N ALA A 20 -1.18 0.55 11.02
CA ALA A 20 -1.90 0.72 9.77
C ALA A 20 -2.27 -0.61 9.09
N VAL A 21 -1.51 -1.68 9.35
CA VAL A 21 -1.83 -3.03 8.86
C VAL A 21 -3.06 -3.56 9.59
N SER A 22 -3.15 -3.34 10.90
CA SER A 22 -4.33 -3.70 11.68
C SER A 22 -5.57 -2.93 11.19
N ASP A 23 -5.44 -1.61 11.01
CA ASP A 23 -6.54 -0.76 10.52
C ASP A 23 -7.02 -1.22 9.13
N TRP A 24 -6.09 -1.51 8.22
CA TRP A 24 -6.42 -2.01 6.89
C TRP A 24 -7.16 -3.33 6.96
N LEU A 25 -6.72 -4.29 7.77
CA LEU A 25 -7.36 -5.61 7.88
C LEU A 25 -8.72 -5.55 8.59
N GLN A 26 -8.97 -4.55 9.43
CA GLN A 26 -10.30 -4.29 9.99
C GLN A 26 -11.25 -3.76 8.90
N ALA A 27 -10.79 -2.84 8.06
CA ALA A 27 -11.60 -2.28 6.97
C ALA A 27 -11.77 -3.25 5.79
N HIS A 28 -10.76 -4.07 5.52
CA HIS A 28 -10.68 -4.97 4.38
C HIS A 28 -10.27 -6.39 4.81
N PRO A 29 -11.16 -7.13 5.51
CA PRO A 29 -10.86 -8.46 6.04
C PRO A 29 -10.59 -9.51 4.94
N SER A 30 -11.04 -9.26 3.72
CA SER A 30 -10.80 -10.10 2.53
C SER A 30 -9.36 -10.04 2.02
N THR A 31 -8.56 -9.06 2.46
CA THR A 31 -7.15 -8.95 2.08
C THR A 31 -6.32 -10.07 2.70
N ASP A 32 -5.45 -10.71 1.91
CA ASP A 32 -4.46 -11.66 2.43
C ASP A 32 -3.48 -10.96 3.38
N SER A 33 -3.68 -11.18 4.68
CA SER A 33 -2.87 -10.58 5.73
C SER A 33 -1.40 -11.01 5.76
N GLN A 34 -1.07 -12.18 5.19
CA GLN A 34 0.32 -12.63 5.07
C GLN A 34 1.01 -11.92 3.92
N GLN A 35 0.36 -11.86 2.75
CA GLN A 35 0.85 -11.13 1.58
C GLN A 35 1.06 -9.66 1.89
N LEU A 36 0.07 -9.01 2.52
CA LEU A 36 0.15 -7.60 2.91
C LEU A 36 1.35 -7.32 3.81
N ARG A 37 1.51 -8.09 4.90
CA ARG A 37 2.64 -7.92 5.83
C ARG A 37 3.99 -8.19 5.16
N ALA A 38 4.07 -9.16 4.24
CA ALA A 38 5.29 -9.43 3.49
C ALA A 38 5.66 -8.26 2.58
N LEU A 39 4.70 -7.73 1.82
CA LEU A 39 4.90 -6.57 0.95
C LEU A 39 5.28 -5.31 1.72
N VAL A 40 4.64 -5.04 2.87
CA VAL A 40 4.98 -3.91 3.72
C VAL A 40 6.42 -4.00 4.22
N ARG A 41 6.85 -5.15 4.74
CA ARG A 41 8.24 -5.34 5.20
C ARG A 41 9.25 -5.18 4.06
N GLN A 42 8.96 -5.72 2.89
CA GLN A 42 9.82 -5.57 1.71
C GLN A 42 9.86 -4.12 1.23
N ALA A 43 8.72 -3.43 1.17
CA ALA A 43 8.64 -2.03 0.76
C ALA A 43 9.38 -1.09 1.72
N ARG A 44 9.34 -1.35 3.04
CA ARG A 44 10.17 -0.64 4.03
C ARG A 44 11.66 -0.85 3.80
N LYS A 45 12.06 -2.07 3.47
CA LYS A 45 13.46 -2.42 3.18
C LYS A 45 13.94 -1.78 1.87
N ASP A 46 13.10 -1.78 0.84
CA ASP A 46 13.39 -1.24 -0.49
C ASP A 46 13.29 0.29 -0.55
N GLY A 47 12.56 0.93 0.37
CA GLY A 47 12.41 2.38 0.45
C GLY A 47 13.62 3.10 1.03
N LEU A 48 14.58 2.36 1.57
CA LEU A 48 15.88 2.91 1.99
C LEU A 48 16.70 3.18 0.73
N PRO A 49 17.05 4.45 0.42
CA PRO A 49 17.88 4.73 -0.74
C PRO A 49 19.20 4.00 -0.57
N THR A 50 19.56 3.17 -1.54
CA THR A 50 20.83 2.44 -1.46
C THR A 50 21.97 3.46 -1.55
N ALA A 51 23.07 3.20 -0.85
CA ALA A 51 24.25 4.09 -0.84
C ALA A 51 24.73 4.45 -2.27
N THR A 52 24.49 3.55 -3.23
CA THR A 52 24.76 3.75 -4.65
C THR A 52 23.82 4.78 -5.30
N GLU A 53 22.52 4.75 -5.03
CA GLU A 53 21.55 5.70 -5.59
C GLU A 53 21.75 7.13 -5.07
N VAL A 54 22.10 7.26 -3.78
CA VAL A 54 22.46 8.55 -3.17
C VAL A 54 23.73 9.13 -3.82
N SER A 55 24.72 8.28 -4.10
CA SER A 55 26.01 8.70 -4.66
C SER A 55 25.92 9.06 -6.15
N GLN A 56 24.94 8.54 -6.89
CA GLN A 56 24.74 8.80 -8.31
C GLN A 56 23.71 9.91 -8.61
N GLY A 57 23.10 10.52 -7.58
CA GLY A 57 22.08 11.56 -7.76
C GLY A 57 20.81 11.06 -8.45
N LEU A 58 20.58 9.74 -8.47
CA LEU A 58 19.35 9.16 -9.01
C LEU A 58 18.24 9.33 -7.98
N ALA A 59 17.06 9.78 -8.45
CA ALA A 59 15.86 9.79 -7.63
C ALA A 59 15.62 8.36 -7.07
N PRO A 60 15.24 8.23 -5.78
CA PRO A 60 15.03 6.92 -5.16
C PRO A 60 14.06 6.10 -6.00
N ARG A 61 14.51 4.97 -6.56
CA ARG A 61 13.63 4.14 -7.37
C ARG A 61 12.86 3.24 -6.43
N HIS A 62 11.57 3.52 -6.27
CA HIS A 62 10.70 2.65 -5.49
C HIS A 62 10.80 1.18 -5.95
N GLY A 63 11.11 0.30 -5.01
CA GLY A 63 11.31 -1.13 -5.25
C GLY A 63 10.05 -1.83 -5.76
N ARG A 64 10.21 -3.11 -6.11
CA ARG A 64 9.11 -3.94 -6.64
C ARG A 64 7.96 -4.05 -5.64
N ALA A 65 8.28 -4.30 -4.36
CA ALA A 65 7.27 -4.45 -3.31
C ALA A 65 6.44 -3.18 -3.11
N TYR A 66 7.03 -2.00 -3.28
CA TYR A 66 6.33 -0.72 -3.20
C TYR A 66 5.26 -0.56 -4.29
N ARG A 67 5.57 -1.04 -5.51
CA ARG A 67 4.62 -1.05 -6.63
C ARG A 67 3.53 -2.12 -6.45
N GLU A 68 3.91 -3.31 -6.02
CA GLU A 68 2.95 -4.40 -5.76
C GLU A 68 1.99 -4.07 -4.60
N LEU A 69 2.48 -3.39 -3.55
CA LEU A 69 1.64 -2.91 -2.46
C LEU A 69 0.57 -1.92 -2.96
N PHE A 70 0.93 -0.98 -3.82
CA PHE A 70 -0.04 -0.06 -4.42
C PHE A 70 -1.10 -0.78 -5.26
N GLN A 71 -0.69 -1.78 -6.05
CA GLN A 71 -1.63 -2.55 -6.86
C GLN A 71 -2.62 -3.34 -6.01
N LEU A 72 -2.15 -3.97 -4.92
CA LEU A 72 -3.00 -4.67 -3.96
C LEU A 72 -4.02 -3.72 -3.31
N ILE A 73 -3.55 -2.58 -2.80
CA ILE A 73 -4.41 -1.58 -2.14
C ILE A 73 -5.46 -1.06 -3.11
N ARG A 74 -5.05 -0.67 -4.33
CA ARG A 74 -5.98 -0.17 -5.34
C ARG A 74 -7.01 -1.22 -5.75
N ALA A 75 -6.60 -2.49 -5.90
CA ALA A 75 -7.53 -3.56 -6.22
C ALA A 75 -8.58 -3.74 -5.12
N GLN A 76 -8.17 -3.69 -3.85
CA GLN A 76 -9.09 -3.83 -2.72
C GLN A 76 -10.02 -2.62 -2.57
N LEU A 77 -9.53 -1.40 -2.76
CA LEU A 77 -10.35 -0.19 -2.72
C LEU A 77 -11.40 -0.19 -3.83
N ASN A 78 -11.01 -0.61 -5.05
CA ASN A 78 -11.97 -0.76 -6.14
C ASN A 78 -13.03 -1.82 -5.83
N GLN A 79 -12.65 -2.96 -5.23
CA GLN A 79 -13.62 -3.99 -4.81
C GLN A 79 -14.57 -3.49 -3.72
N ALA A 80 -14.05 -2.70 -2.76
CA ALA A 80 -14.88 -2.12 -1.71
C ALA A 80 -15.86 -1.06 -2.24
N GLU A 81 -15.49 -0.30 -3.27
CA GLU A 81 -16.41 0.62 -3.97
C GLU A 81 -17.55 -0.13 -4.69
N ASP A 82 -17.31 -1.37 -5.14
CA ASP A 82 -18.32 -2.21 -5.80
C ASP A 82 -19.22 -2.97 -4.78
N GLU A 83 -18.72 -3.23 -3.55
CA GLU A 83 -19.44 -3.94 -2.49
C GLU A 83 -20.35 -3.06 -1.61
N ASP A 84 -20.37 -1.74 -1.81
CA ASP A 84 -21.24 -0.81 -1.08
C ASP A 84 -22.41 -0.32 -1.95
N PRO A 85 -23.48 -1.11 -2.17
CA PRO A 85 -24.71 -0.66 -2.81
C PRO A 85 -25.64 0.09 -1.83
N THR A 86 -25.20 0.42 -0.63
CA THR A 86 -26.05 1.01 0.44
C THR A 86 -25.97 2.53 0.46
N ALA A 87 -26.49 3.15 -0.59
CA ALA A 87 -27.02 4.51 -0.54
C ALA A 87 -28.24 4.64 -1.45
N GLU A 88 -29.21 3.74 -1.28
CA GLU A 88 -30.60 4.00 -1.63
C GLU A 88 -31.40 4.11 -0.32
N GLU A 89 -31.64 5.35 0.13
CA GLU A 89 -32.88 5.78 0.79
C GLU A 89 -33.07 7.29 0.62
#